data_AF-A0A7X6TF15-F1
#
_entry.id   AF-A0A7X6TF15-F1
#
_cell.length_a   1.000
_cell.length_b   1.000
_cell.length_c   1.000
_cell.angle_alpha   90.00
_cell.angle_beta   90.00
_cell.angle_gamma   90.00
#
_symmetry.space_group_name_H-M   'P 1'
#
loop_
_entity.id
_entity.type
_entity.pdbx_description
1 polymer ?
#
loop_
_entity_poly.entity_id
_entity_poly.type
_entity_poly.pdbx_seq_one_letter_code
_entity_poly.pdbx_strand_id
1 'polypeptide(L)'
;AQEELDERRKDLEVKQSELEEIISETRSEEETLREKAKEIESRIEPRLLQAFKRIRKNARNGLAVVYVQRDACGGCYNKIPPQRQMDIRMRKKVIVCEYCGRIMVDPELAGVEAPAEPVTKK
;
A
#
# COMPACT_ATOMS: atom_id res chain seq x y z
N ALA A 1 35.27 34.61 7.32
CA ALA A 1 33.92 35.04 6.90
C ALA A 1 33.68 34.80 5.41
N GLN A 2 34.48 35.36 4.49
CA GLN A 2 34.35 35.07 3.05
C GLN A 2 34.73 33.63 2.68
N GLU A 3 35.82 33.07 3.22
CA GLU A 3 36.20 31.67 2.97
C GLU A 3 35.12 30.67 3.42
N GLU A 4 34.51 30.88 4.61
CA GLU A 4 33.44 30.03 5.12
C GLU A 4 32.15 30.12 4.25
N LEU A 5 31.88 31.28 3.65
CA LEU A 5 30.76 31.44 2.72
C LEU A 5 31.02 30.73 1.39
N ASP A 6 32.25 30.77 0.89
CA ASP A 6 32.64 30.10 -0.35
C ASP A 6 32.67 28.57 -0.18
N GLU A 7 33.10 28.07 0.98
CA GLU A 7 33.06 26.65 1.33
C GLU A 7 31.62 26.13 1.41
N ARG A 8 30.73 26.85 2.10
CA ARG A 8 29.29 26.50 2.16
C ARG A 8 28.59 26.56 0.80
N ARG A 9 29.02 27.44 -0.11
CA ARG A 9 28.48 27.49 -1.48
C ARG A 9 28.88 26.26 -2.28
N LYS A 10 30.13 25.82 -2.18
CA LYS A 10 30.59 24.57 -2.82
C LYS A 10 29.84 23.37 -2.28
N ASP A 11 29.67 23.27 -0.96
CA ASP A 11 28.89 22.19 -0.33
C ASP A 11 27.43 22.17 -0.80
N LEU A 12 26.83 23.36 -0.97
CA LEU A 12 25.47 23.48 -1.49
C LEU A 12 25.38 22.99 -2.93
N GLU A 13 26.33 23.38 -3.77
CA GLU A 13 26.37 23.03 -5.20
C GLU A 13 26.55 21.52 -5.40
N VAL A 14 27.42 20.88 -4.60
CA VAL A 14 27.60 19.42 -4.58
C VAL A 14 26.31 18.72 -4.11
N LYS A 15 25.68 19.19 -3.03
CA LYS A 15 24.42 18.58 -2.55
C LYS A 15 23.26 18.76 -3.53
N GLN A 16 23.25 19.86 -4.28
CA GLN A 16 22.25 20.11 -5.31
C GLN A 16 22.43 19.15 -6.49
N SER A 17 23.67 18.96 -6.97
CA SER A 17 23.92 18.02 -8.07
C SER A 17 23.60 16.56 -7.67
N GLU A 18 23.98 16.15 -6.45
CA GLU A 18 23.59 14.83 -5.90
C GLU A 18 22.07 14.67 -5.81
N LEU A 19 21.36 15.71 -5.34
CA LEU A 19 19.90 15.70 -5.26
C LEU A 19 19.25 15.60 -6.65
N GLU A 20 19.77 16.32 -7.64
CA GLU A 20 19.28 16.26 -9.02
C GLU A 20 19.45 14.88 -9.65
N GLU A 21 20.59 14.22 -9.39
CA GLU A 21 20.84 12.85 -9.84
C GLU A 21 19.83 11.87 -9.22
N ILE A 22 19.63 11.95 -7.89
CA ILE A 22 18.65 11.11 -7.17
C ILE A 22 17.23 11.35 -7.68
N ILE A 23 16.85 12.61 -7.94
CA ILE A 23 15.53 12.95 -8.50
C ILE A 23 15.36 12.35 -9.89
N SER A 24 16.40 12.43 -10.73
CA SER A 24 16.38 11.90 -12.10
C SER A 24 16.20 10.38 -12.09
N GLU A 25 16.95 9.66 -11.26
CA GLU A 25 16.83 8.21 -11.10
C GLU A 25 15.42 7.83 -10.60
N THR A 26 14.95 8.47 -9.53
CA THR A 26 13.62 8.21 -8.95
C THR A 26 12.49 8.46 -9.96
N ARG A 27 12.65 9.45 -10.83
CA ARG A 27 11.63 9.80 -11.85
C ARG A 27 11.48 8.70 -12.91
N SER A 28 12.59 8.11 -13.35
CA SER A 28 12.59 7.00 -14.32
C SER A 28 11.87 5.77 -13.74
N GLU A 29 12.15 5.45 -12.48
CA GLU A 29 11.46 4.38 -11.77
C GLU A 29 9.97 4.65 -11.60
N GLU A 30 9.60 5.88 -11.24
CA GLU A 30 8.20 6.29 -11.09
C GLU A 30 7.43 6.15 -12.41
N GLU A 31 8.02 6.55 -13.53
CA GLU A 31 7.41 6.41 -14.85
C GLU A 31 7.16 4.94 -15.21
N THR A 32 8.16 4.09 -14.99
CA THR A 32 8.05 2.63 -15.20
C THR A 32 6.93 2.02 -14.35
N LEU A 33 6.81 2.43 -13.09
CA LEU A 33 5.74 1.96 -12.20
C LEU A 33 4.36 2.48 -12.63
N ARG A 34 4.28 3.71 -13.13
CA ARG A 34 3.03 4.31 -13.66
C ARG A 34 2.54 3.58 -14.91
N GLU A 35 3.43 3.16 -15.80
CA GLU A 35 3.06 2.38 -16.98
C GLU A 35 2.51 1.00 -16.61
N LYS A 36 3.22 0.27 -15.73
CA LYS A 36 2.74 -1.01 -15.17
C LYS A 36 1.38 -0.86 -14.50
N ALA A 37 1.18 0.22 -13.74
CA ALA A 37 -0.11 0.50 -13.13
C ALA A 37 -1.21 0.68 -14.17
N LYS A 38 -1.00 1.48 -15.22
CA LYS A 38 -1.98 1.68 -16.30
C LYS A 38 -2.34 0.38 -17.02
N GLU A 39 -1.35 -0.47 -17.27
CA GLU A 39 -1.59 -1.77 -17.89
C GLU A 39 -2.49 -2.65 -17.01
N ILE A 40 -2.20 -2.74 -15.71
CA ILE A 40 -3.02 -3.51 -14.76
C ILE A 40 -4.42 -2.90 -14.65
N GLU A 41 -4.55 -1.57 -14.59
CA GLU A 41 -5.84 -0.88 -14.50
C GLU A 41 -6.76 -1.22 -15.68
N SER A 42 -6.21 -1.42 -16.89
CA SER A 42 -6.99 -1.82 -18.07
C SER A 42 -7.62 -3.21 -17.97
N ARG A 43 -7.10 -4.07 -17.09
CA ARG A 43 -7.58 -5.44 -16.86
C ARG A 43 -8.63 -5.51 -15.74
N ILE A 44 -8.88 -4.40 -15.04
CA ILE A 44 -9.81 -4.33 -13.90
C ILE A 44 -11.13 -3.73 -14.37
N GLU A 45 -12.25 -4.30 -13.90
CA GLU A 45 -13.58 -3.76 -14.18
C GLU A 45 -13.67 -2.27 -13.73
N PRO A 46 -14.21 -1.36 -14.58
CA PRO A 46 -14.25 0.08 -14.29
C PRO A 46 -14.88 0.44 -12.94
N ARG A 47 -15.94 -0.28 -12.54
CA ARG A 47 -16.63 -0.04 -11.25
C ARG A 47 -15.74 -0.36 -10.06
N LEU A 48 -15.01 -1.48 -10.10
CA LEU A 48 -14.08 -1.88 -9.06
C LEU A 48 -12.87 -0.94 -9.00
N LEU A 49 -12.36 -0.52 -10.15
CA LEU A 49 -11.26 0.42 -10.24
C LEU A 49 -11.62 1.79 -9.63
N GLN A 50 -12.82 2.31 -9.92
CA GLN A 50 -13.29 3.55 -9.30
C GLN A 50 -13.41 3.42 -7.77
N ALA A 51 -13.95 2.30 -7.28
CA ALA A 51 -14.05 2.05 -5.85
C ALA A 51 -12.65 2.02 -5.19
N PHE A 52 -11.69 1.31 -5.79
CA PHE A 52 -10.29 1.27 -5.34
C PHE A 52 -9.66 2.66 -5.31
N LYS A 53 -9.75 3.44 -6.41
CA LYS A 53 -9.17 4.79 -6.50
C LYS A 53 -9.75 5.72 -5.44
N ARG A 54 -11.06 5.64 -5.18
CA ARG A 54 -11.74 6.41 -4.13
C ARG A 54 -11.21 6.06 -2.74
N ILE A 55 -11.06 4.77 -2.43
CA ILE A 55 -10.52 4.33 -1.13
C ILE A 55 -9.07 4.79 -0.99
N ARG A 56 -8.24 4.61 -2.03
CA ARG A 56 -6.82 5.01 -2.04
C ARG A 56 -6.65 6.50 -1.76
N LYS A 57 -7.49 7.35 -2.36
CA LYS A 57 -7.48 8.80 -2.14
C LYS A 57 -7.86 9.19 -0.72
N ASN A 58 -8.81 8.47 -0.11
CA ASN A 58 -9.33 8.79 1.23
C ASN A 58 -8.48 8.20 2.36
N ALA A 59 -7.71 7.13 2.09
CA ALA A 59 -6.85 6.50 3.07
C ALA A 59 -5.59 7.36 3.31
N ARG A 60 -5.35 7.74 4.57
CA ARG A 60 -4.18 8.56 4.97
C ARG A 60 -2.83 7.98 4.53
N ASN A 61 -2.73 6.66 4.41
CA ASN A 61 -1.51 5.95 4.01
C ASN A 61 -1.56 5.42 2.57
N GLY A 62 -2.57 5.78 1.78
CA GLY A 62 -2.72 5.31 0.39
C GLY A 62 -3.00 3.81 0.24
N LEU A 63 -3.27 3.08 1.33
CA LEU A 63 -3.59 1.66 1.28
C LEU A 63 -5.09 1.44 1.08
N ALA A 64 -5.47 0.95 -0.10
CA ALA A 64 -6.85 0.62 -0.44
C ALA A 64 -7.22 -0.86 -0.23
N VAL A 65 -6.23 -1.76 -0.35
CA VAL A 65 -6.36 -3.20 -0.14
C VAL A 65 -5.50 -3.58 1.05
N VAL A 66 -6.07 -4.32 1.99
CA VAL A 66 -5.39 -4.81 3.21
C VAL A 66 -5.78 -6.25 3.48
N TYR A 67 -4.89 -7.02 4.11
CA TYR A 67 -5.23 -8.35 4.55
C TYR A 67 -5.82 -8.34 5.97
N VAL A 68 -6.47 -9.45 6.34
CA VAL A 68 -6.93 -9.66 7.72
C VAL A 68 -5.75 -10.05 8.60
N GLN A 69 -5.46 -9.28 9.64
CA GLN A 69 -4.35 -9.53 10.55
C GLN A 69 -4.88 -9.72 11.97
N ARG A 70 -4.63 -10.90 12.58
CA ARG A 70 -5.09 -11.24 13.94
C ARG A 70 -6.58 -10.93 14.14
N ASP A 71 -7.43 -11.48 13.26
CA ASP A 71 -8.89 -11.29 13.27
C ASP A 71 -9.36 -9.84 13.07
N ALA A 72 -8.48 -8.92 12.64
CA ALA A 72 -8.77 -7.52 12.48
C ALA A 72 -8.42 -7.00 11.07
N CYS A 73 -9.00 -5.86 10.70
CA CYS A 73 -8.68 -5.19 9.45
C CYS A 73 -7.25 -4.63 9.50
N GLY A 74 -6.37 -5.02 8.58
CA GLY A 74 -4.97 -4.55 8.52
C GLY A 74 -4.78 -3.05 8.29
N GLY A 75 -5.85 -2.28 8.08
CA GLY A 75 -5.77 -0.82 7.91
C GLY A 75 -6.32 0.02 9.06
N CYS A 76 -7.31 -0.47 9.80
CA CYS A 76 -7.91 0.27 10.94
C CYS A 76 -7.91 -0.53 12.25
N TYR A 77 -7.45 -1.78 12.21
CA TYR A 77 -7.31 -2.68 13.35
C TYR A 77 -8.60 -2.97 14.14
N ASN A 78 -9.76 -2.63 13.57
CA ASN A 78 -11.04 -3.06 14.12
C ASN A 78 -11.24 -4.57 13.92
N LYS A 79 -11.78 -5.21 14.96
CA LYS A 79 -12.06 -6.65 14.97
C LYS A 79 -13.14 -6.99 13.94
N ILE A 80 -12.93 -8.08 13.21
CA ILE A 80 -13.84 -8.58 12.18
C ILE A 80 -14.58 -9.79 12.76
N PRO A 81 -15.92 -9.84 12.66
CA PRO A 81 -16.69 -10.99 13.11
C PRO A 81 -16.26 -12.30 12.40
N PRO A 82 -16.27 -13.46 13.07
CA PRO A 82 -15.82 -14.74 12.49
C PRO A 82 -16.49 -15.10 11.16
N GLN A 83 -17.80 -14.85 11.04
CA GLN A 83 -18.55 -15.11 9.80
C GLN A 83 -17.98 -14.32 8.61
N ARG A 84 -17.62 -13.06 8.82
CA ARG A 84 -16.98 -12.23 7.79
C ARG A 84 -15.57 -12.71 7.46
N GLN A 85 -14.82 -13.21 8.44
CA GLN A 85 -13.49 -13.77 8.16
C GLN A 85 -13.60 -15.00 7.25
N MET A 86 -14.59 -15.86 7.48
CA MET A 86 -14.89 -16.98 6.59
C MET A 86 -15.23 -16.48 5.18
N ASP A 87 -16.12 -15.49 5.05
CA ASP A 87 -16.47 -14.92 3.75
C ASP A 87 -15.24 -14.37 2.98
N ILE A 88 -14.29 -13.76 3.69
CA ILE A 88 -13.03 -13.25 3.12
C ILE A 88 -12.15 -14.41 2.65
N ARG A 89 -12.00 -15.46 3.47
CA ARG A 89 -11.24 -16.68 3.11
C ARG A 89 -11.86 -17.42 1.92
N MET A 90 -13.17 -17.35 1.72
CA MET A 90 -13.86 -18.01 0.60
C MET A 90 -13.60 -17.34 -0.77
N ARG A 91 -13.09 -16.10 -0.80
CA ARG A 91 -12.75 -15.35 -2.03
C ARG A 91 -13.88 -15.27 -3.08
N LYS A 92 -15.14 -15.42 -2.68
CA LYS A 92 -16.31 -15.42 -3.59
C LYS A 92 -16.73 -14.03 -4.07
N LYS A 93 -16.43 -12.99 -3.29
CA LYS A 93 -16.77 -11.59 -3.59
C LYS A 93 -15.77 -10.65 -2.92
N VAL A 94 -15.67 -9.44 -3.45
CA VAL A 94 -14.89 -8.36 -2.82
C VAL A 94 -15.60 -7.91 -1.54
N ILE A 95 -14.89 -7.94 -0.42
CA ILE A 95 -15.41 -7.56 0.90
C ILE A 95 -14.69 -6.31 1.36
N VAL A 96 -15.46 -5.36 1.89
CA VAL A 96 -14.98 -4.07 2.34
C VAL A 96 -15.13 -3.97 3.87
N CYS A 97 -14.15 -3.36 4.53
CA CYS A 97 -14.20 -3.06 5.96
C CYS A 97 -15.31 -2.05 6.24
N GLU A 98 -16.20 -2.35 7.19
CA GLU A 98 -17.30 -1.47 7.56
C GLU A 98 -16.86 -0.17 8.24
N TYR A 99 -15.69 -0.19 8.88
CA TYR A 99 -15.18 0.96 9.64
C TYR A 99 -14.38 1.93 8.79
N CYS A 100 -13.49 1.43 7.93
CA CYS A 100 -12.57 2.28 7.14
C CYS A 100 -12.77 2.20 5.63
N GLY A 101 -13.68 1.35 5.14
CA GLY A 101 -13.98 1.24 3.72
C GLY A 101 -12.89 0.60 2.88
N ARG A 102 -11.81 0.04 3.48
CA ARG A 102 -10.75 -0.65 2.74
C ARG A 102 -11.19 -2.04 2.28
N ILE A 103 -10.71 -2.46 1.10
CA ILE A 103 -10.92 -3.80 0.58
C ILE A 103 -10.10 -4.78 1.43
N MET A 104 -10.75 -5.84 1.90
CA MET A 104 -10.13 -6.87 2.73
C MET A 104 -9.91 -8.14 1.90
N VAL A 105 -8.70 -8.67 1.99
CA VAL A 105 -8.30 -9.95 1.39
C VAL A 105 -7.83 -10.91 2.47
N ASP A 106 -7.80 -12.20 2.16
CA ASP A 106 -7.25 -13.16 3.09
C ASP A 106 -5.69 -13.10 3.08
N PRO A 107 -5.02 -13.53 4.18
CA PRO A 107 -3.57 -13.46 4.30
C PRO A 107 -2.80 -14.23 3.22
N GLU A 108 -3.29 -15.39 2.79
CA GLU A 108 -2.61 -16.21 1.79
C GLU A 108 -2.61 -15.48 0.43
N LEU A 109 -3.71 -14.82 0.05
CA LEU A 109 -3.76 -14.01 -1.17
C LEU A 109 -2.79 -12.82 -1.12
N ALA A 110 -2.52 -12.31 0.09
CA ALA A 110 -1.54 -11.25 0.31
C ALA A 110 -0.09 -11.77 0.38
N GLY A 111 0.15 -13.07 0.22
CA GLY A 111 1.48 -13.67 0.31
C GLY A 111 2.06 -13.65 1.74
N VAL A 112 1.21 -13.48 2.75
CA VAL A 112 1.61 -13.48 4.15
C VAL A 112 1.35 -14.87 4.71
N GLU A 113 2.41 -15.59 5.08
CA GLU A 113 2.29 -16.83 5.84
C GLU A 113 1.62 -16.51 7.17
N ALA A 114 0.37 -16.96 7.36
CA ALA A 114 -0.31 -16.81 8.63
C ALA A 114 0.50 -17.57 9.70
N PRO A 115 0.82 -16.95 10.86
CA PRO A 115 1.43 -17.71 11.94
C PRO A 115 0.47 -18.83 12.31
N ALA A 116 0.97 -20.06 12.26
CA ALA A 116 0.23 -21.28 12.57
C ALA A 116 -0.60 -21.07 13.85
N GLU A 117 -1.92 -21.29 13.75
CA GLU A 117 -2.81 -21.24 14.91
C GLU A 117 -2.23 -22.15 16.02
N PRO A 118 -2.22 -21.72 17.29
CA PRO A 118 -1.85 -22.63 18.37
C PRO A 118 -2.88 -23.75 18.40
N VAL A 119 -2.46 -24.94 17.97
CA VAL A 119 -3.23 -26.17 18.09
C VAL A 119 -3.60 -26.30 19.57
N THR A 120 -4.87 -26.03 19.89
CA THR A 120 -5.43 -26.31 21.20
C THR A 120 -5.39 -27.82 21.39
N LYS A 121 -4.35 -28.30 22.09
CA LYS A 121 -4.32 -29.66 22.62
C LYS A 121 -5.53 -29.81 23.55
N LYS A 122 -6.48 -30.64 23.15
CA LYS A 122 -7.41 -31.31 24.06
C LYS A 122 -6.87 -32.71 24.35
#